data_AF-A0A0C3HH33-F1
#
_entry.id   AF-A0A0C3HH33-F1
#
_cell.length_a   1.000
_cell.length_b   1.000
_cell.length_c   1.000
_cell.angle_alpha   90.00
_cell.angle_beta   90.00
_cell.angle_gamma   90.00
#
_symmetry.space_group_name_H-M   'P 1'
#
loop_
_entity.id
_entity.type
_entity.pdbx_description
1 polymer ?
#
loop_
_entity_poly.entity_id
_entity_poly.type
_entity_poly.pdbx_seq_one_letter_code
_entity_poly.pdbx_strand_id
1 'polypeptide(L)'
;MRFLNSRLLLQRQILLLYVTRECPDRFQRQMMHPCIQRCVMAAHDMISQMQVLSQRNLLHSWWHNSHSVFTALCVMLAFKMLGPQDKAEVGLLDSIDVDQLISQGTELLQSVGEQCHPLASRYLRWFEKLERKLLAPYLGQANNSNSDINDTSIIDERPTSDALMESSEGLLEIENLFFNPGWADPTQN
;
A
#
# COMPACT_ATOMS: atom_id res chain seq x y z
N MET A 1 -0.93 18.67 -4.41
CA MET A 1 -0.98 18.17 -3.01
C MET A 1 -2.38 18.06 -2.40
N ARG A 2 -3.06 19.14 -1.95
CA ARG A 2 -4.36 19.02 -1.22
C ARG A 2 -5.47 18.27 -1.96
N PHE A 3 -5.59 18.50 -3.27
CA PHE A 3 -6.54 17.78 -4.12
C PHE A 3 -6.25 16.27 -4.17
N LEU A 4 -4.98 15.90 -4.34
CA LEU A 4 -4.54 14.49 -4.32
C LEU A 4 -4.80 13.85 -2.96
N ASN A 5 -4.54 14.56 -1.86
CA ASN A 5 -4.83 14.07 -0.52
C ASN A 5 -6.33 13.81 -0.33
N SER A 6 -7.18 14.72 -0.78
CA SER A 6 -8.64 14.55 -0.72
C SER A 6 -9.10 13.36 -1.56
N ARG A 7 -8.51 13.16 -2.75
CA ARG A 7 -8.78 12.02 -3.62
C ARG A 7 -8.39 10.69 -2.95
N LEU A 8 -7.22 10.64 -2.31
CA LEU A 8 -6.77 9.49 -1.52
C LEU A 8 -7.72 9.19 -0.35
N LEU A 9 -8.13 10.20 0.42
CA LEU A 9 -9.05 10.02 1.55
C LEU A 9 -10.38 9.39 1.13
N LEU A 10 -10.94 9.79 -0.02
CA LEU A 10 -12.20 9.28 -0.53
C LEU A 10 -12.06 7.86 -1.09
N GLN A 11 -11.03 7.62 -1.88
CA GLN A 11 -10.92 6.39 -2.68
C GLN A 11 -10.23 5.25 -1.93
N ARG A 12 -9.40 5.55 -0.92
CA ARG A 12 -8.73 4.52 -0.12
C ARG A 12 -9.72 3.60 0.59
N GLN A 13 -10.89 4.10 0.98
CA GLN A 13 -11.90 3.27 1.66
C GLN A 13 -12.46 2.20 0.73
N ILE A 14 -12.58 2.51 -0.57
CA ILE A 14 -13.00 1.54 -1.57
C ILE A 14 -11.91 0.51 -1.83
N LEU A 15 -10.65 0.93 -1.91
CA LEU A 15 -9.51 0.01 -2.01
C LEU A 15 -9.47 -0.95 -0.81
N LEU A 16 -9.63 -0.44 0.41
CA LEU A 16 -9.64 -1.27 1.60
C LEU A 16 -10.76 -2.29 1.57
N LEU A 17 -11.99 -1.87 1.28
CA LEU A 17 -13.11 -2.80 1.13
C LEU A 17 -12.83 -3.86 0.05
N TYR A 18 -12.16 -3.49 -1.03
CA TYR A 18 -11.83 -4.41 -2.12
C TYR A 18 -10.78 -5.46 -1.69
N VAL A 19 -9.76 -5.04 -0.93
CA VAL A 19 -8.70 -5.96 -0.51
C VAL A 19 -9.13 -6.79 0.71
N THR A 20 -9.91 -6.22 1.63
CA THR A 20 -10.27 -6.88 2.90
C THR A 20 -11.54 -7.71 2.84
N ARG A 21 -12.42 -7.50 1.85
CA ARG A 21 -13.71 -8.19 1.76
C ARG A 21 -13.89 -8.88 0.44
N GLU A 22 -14.37 -10.11 0.50
CA GLU A 22 -14.87 -10.79 -0.69
C GLU A 22 -16.15 -10.09 -1.17
N CYS A 23 -16.11 -9.49 -2.36
CA CYS A 23 -17.25 -8.84 -2.98
C CYS A 23 -17.82 -9.77 -4.06
N PRO A 24 -18.79 -10.65 -3.74
CA PRO A 24 -19.28 -11.63 -4.69
C PRO A 24 -20.03 -10.97 -5.86
N ASP A 25 -20.71 -9.85 -5.60
CA ASP A 25 -21.47 -9.13 -6.62
C ASP A 25 -20.56 -8.52 -7.69
N ARG A 26 -20.77 -8.94 -8.94
CA ARG A 26 -20.01 -8.48 -10.10
C ARG A 26 -20.24 -7.00 -10.38
N PHE A 27 -21.45 -6.49 -10.16
CA PHE A 27 -21.77 -5.09 -10.40
C PHE A 27 -21.02 -4.18 -9.42
N GLN A 28 -21.04 -4.50 -8.12
CA GLN A 28 -20.24 -3.81 -7.11
C GLN A 28 -18.75 -3.82 -7.46
N ARG A 29 -18.17 -4.98 -7.82
CA ARG A 29 -16.76 -5.04 -8.25
C ARG A 29 -16.46 -4.11 -9.42
N GLN A 30 -17.29 -4.13 -10.47
CA GLN A 30 -17.13 -3.23 -11.62
C GLN A 30 -17.18 -1.75 -11.24
N MET A 31 -17.97 -1.38 -10.22
CA MET A 31 -18.01 -0.02 -9.69
C MET A 31 -16.77 0.34 -8.85
N MET A 32 -16.14 -0.64 -8.20
CA MET A 32 -14.95 -0.45 -7.37
C MET A 32 -13.68 -0.26 -8.21
N HIS A 33 -13.55 -0.93 -9.35
CA HIS A 33 -12.32 -0.89 -10.17
C HIS A 33 -11.88 0.55 -10.55
N PRO A 34 -12.75 1.43 -11.09
CA PRO A 34 -12.35 2.81 -11.40
C PRO A 34 -11.97 3.62 -10.16
N CYS A 35 -12.56 3.32 -9.00
CA CYS A 35 -12.20 3.98 -7.74
C CYS A 35 -10.80 3.58 -7.29
N ILE A 36 -10.48 2.28 -7.37
CA ILE A 36 -9.16 1.75 -7.04
C ILE A 36 -8.11 2.29 -8.00
N GLN A 37 -8.38 2.25 -9.30
CA GLN A 37 -7.51 2.79 -10.34
C GLN A 37 -7.15 4.24 -10.04
N ARG A 38 -8.15 5.08 -9.76
CA ARG A 38 -7.92 6.49 -9.40
C ARG A 38 -7.18 6.66 -8.08
N CYS A 39 -7.39 5.76 -7.11
CA CYS A 39 -6.68 5.78 -5.83
C CYS A 39 -5.17 5.55 -6.04
N VAL A 40 -4.83 4.52 -6.81
CA VAL A 40 -3.43 4.17 -7.11
C VAL A 40 -2.77 5.27 -7.94
N MET A 41 -3.45 5.80 -8.96
CA MET A 41 -2.95 6.96 -9.72
C MET A 41 -2.74 8.18 -8.83
N ALA A 42 -3.63 8.41 -7.85
CA ALA A 42 -3.45 9.51 -6.89
C ALA A 42 -2.24 9.33 -5.98
N ALA A 43 -1.96 8.10 -5.56
CA ALA A 43 -0.79 7.77 -4.77
C ALA A 43 0.50 7.91 -5.60
N HIS A 44 0.49 7.48 -6.85
CA HIS A 44 1.57 7.71 -7.81
C HIS A 44 1.86 9.21 -7.94
N ASP A 45 0.85 10.00 -8.31
CA ASP A 45 1.00 11.44 -8.51
C ASP A 45 1.49 12.15 -7.24
N MET A 46 1.10 11.67 -6.06
CA MET A 46 1.54 12.20 -4.77
C MET A 46 3.04 12.01 -4.56
N ILE A 47 3.53 10.78 -4.78
CA ILE A 47 4.95 10.43 -4.63
C ILE A 47 5.77 11.20 -5.66
N SER A 48 5.38 11.18 -6.94
CA SER A 48 6.10 11.88 -8.00
C SER A 48 6.14 13.40 -7.77
N GLN A 49 5.03 14.03 -7.34
CA GLN A 49 5.04 15.46 -7.01
C GLN A 49 5.97 15.76 -5.83
N MET A 50 6.00 14.89 -4.83
CA MET A 50 6.91 15.06 -3.70
C MET A 50 8.38 14.93 -4.11
N GLN A 51 8.72 14.00 -5.00
CA GLN A 51 10.08 13.92 -5.55
C GLN A 51 10.50 15.19 -6.27
N VAL A 52 9.61 15.77 -7.09
CA VAL A 52 9.91 17.05 -7.77
C VAL A 52 10.12 18.17 -6.75
N LEU A 53 9.34 18.20 -5.67
CA LEU A 53 9.54 19.16 -4.58
C LEU A 53 10.87 18.91 -3.82
N SER A 54 11.33 17.65 -3.72
CA SER A 54 12.64 17.27 -3.14
C SER A 54 13.77 17.94 -3.85
N GLN A 55 13.79 17.72 -5.16
CA GLN A 55 14.87 18.15 -6.03
C GLN A 55 14.96 19.67 -6.07
N ARG A 56 13.86 20.37 -5.73
CA ARG A 56 13.78 21.83 -5.63
C ARG A 56 14.05 22.37 -4.22
N ASN A 57 14.41 21.53 -3.26
CA ASN A 57 14.69 21.88 -1.86
C ASN A 57 13.55 22.64 -1.15
N LEU A 58 12.29 22.33 -1.48
CA LEU A 58 11.13 23.00 -0.89
C LEU A 58 10.70 22.34 0.43
N LEU A 59 11.62 22.28 1.39
CA LEU A 59 11.52 21.55 2.67
C LEU A 59 10.33 21.94 3.55
N HIS A 60 9.89 23.20 3.54
CA HIS A 60 8.70 23.59 4.30
C HIS A 60 7.42 22.90 3.78
N SER A 61 7.33 22.66 2.47
CA SER A 61 6.21 21.88 1.91
C SER A 61 6.31 20.41 2.29
N TRP A 62 7.48 19.91 2.70
CA TRP A 62 7.72 18.49 2.82
C TRP A 62 7.15 17.88 4.07
N TRP A 63 7.49 18.45 5.24
CA TRP A 63 7.03 17.91 6.51
C TRP A 63 5.50 17.93 6.61
N HIS A 64 4.85 19.00 6.12
CA HIS A 64 3.40 19.14 6.06
C HIS A 64 2.71 18.09 5.18
N ASN A 65 3.42 17.52 4.20
CA ASN A 65 2.89 16.51 3.29
C ASN A 65 3.42 15.10 3.59
N SER A 66 4.25 14.92 4.62
CA SER A 66 4.78 13.60 5.02
C SER A 66 3.68 12.57 5.28
N HIS A 67 2.58 12.97 5.92
CA HIS A 67 1.41 12.12 6.12
C HIS A 67 0.76 11.67 4.80
N SER A 68 0.74 12.56 3.80
CA SER A 68 0.21 12.24 2.47
C SER A 68 1.11 11.27 1.71
N VAL A 69 2.43 11.40 1.84
CA VAL A 69 3.39 10.41 1.29
C VAL A 69 3.20 9.06 1.96
N PHE A 70 3.11 9.04 3.29
CA PHE A 70 2.83 7.82 4.05
C PHE A 70 1.52 7.15 3.60
N THR A 71 0.45 7.94 3.42
CA THR A 71 -0.83 7.42 2.93
C THR A 71 -0.70 6.83 1.52
N ALA A 72 0.04 7.50 0.62
CA ALA A 72 0.29 7.02 -0.73
C ALA A 72 1.09 5.70 -0.74
N LEU A 73 2.10 5.59 0.13
CA LEU A 73 2.85 4.35 0.32
C LEU A 73 1.96 3.19 0.76
N CYS A 74 1.07 3.41 1.73
CA CYS A 74 0.14 2.37 2.16
C CYS A 74 -0.83 1.94 1.04
N VAL A 75 -1.27 2.88 0.18
CA VAL A 75 -2.08 2.55 -1.01
C VAL A 75 -1.29 1.71 -2.01
N MET A 76 -0.03 2.06 -2.26
CA MET A 76 0.85 1.27 -3.14
C MET A 76 1.09 -0.13 -2.59
N LEU A 77 1.33 -0.25 -1.29
CA LEU A 77 1.51 -1.54 -0.63
C LEU A 77 0.23 -2.40 -0.70
N ALA A 78 -0.94 -1.82 -0.43
CA ALA A 78 -2.21 -2.53 -0.56
C ALA A 78 -2.46 -3.00 -2.00
N PHE A 79 -2.16 -2.16 -3.00
CA PHE A 79 -2.26 -2.54 -4.41
C PHE A 79 -1.24 -3.61 -4.80
N LYS A 80 -0.01 -3.56 -4.26
CA LYS A 80 1.03 -4.58 -4.47
C LYS A 80 0.56 -5.97 -4.04
N MET A 81 -0.26 -6.06 -3.00
CA MET A 81 -0.80 -7.33 -2.47
C MET A 81 -1.95 -7.91 -3.27
N LEU A 82 -2.51 -7.19 -4.24
CA LEU A 82 -3.50 -7.75 -5.16
C LEU A 82 -2.88 -8.83 -6.06
N GLY A 83 -3.66 -9.87 -6.32
CA GLY A 83 -3.28 -10.91 -7.27
C GLY A 83 -3.16 -10.35 -8.70
N PRO A 84 -2.45 -11.05 -9.62
CA PRO A 84 -2.30 -10.61 -11.00
C PRO A 84 -3.64 -10.36 -11.71
N GLN A 85 -4.64 -11.21 -11.44
CA GLN A 85 -5.99 -11.08 -12.01
C GLN A 85 -6.69 -9.81 -11.54
N ASP A 86 -6.69 -9.54 -10.23
CA ASP A 86 -7.32 -8.34 -9.67
C ASP A 86 -6.66 -7.05 -10.20
N LYS A 87 -5.32 -7.05 -10.32
CA LYS A 87 -4.57 -5.93 -10.94
C LYS A 87 -4.96 -5.71 -12.40
N ALA A 88 -5.11 -6.80 -13.16
CA ALA A 88 -5.56 -6.73 -14.55
C ALA A 88 -7.01 -6.21 -14.66
N GLU A 89 -7.91 -6.65 -13.78
CA GLU A 89 -9.30 -6.19 -13.74
C GLU A 89 -9.45 -4.71 -13.35
N VAL A 90 -8.58 -4.21 -12.47
CA VAL A 90 -8.49 -2.78 -12.13
C VAL A 90 -8.01 -1.94 -13.32
N GLY A 91 -7.32 -2.54 -14.29
CA GLY A 91 -6.92 -1.88 -15.54
C GLY A 91 -5.76 -0.90 -15.37
N LEU A 92 -4.90 -1.13 -14.38
CA LEU A 92 -3.62 -0.44 -14.27
C LEU A 92 -2.60 -1.22 -15.11
N LEU A 93 -2.38 -0.75 -16.34
CA LEU A 93 -1.37 -1.29 -17.26
C LEU A 93 0.02 -1.31 -16.61
N ASP A 94 0.89 -2.21 -17.10
CA ASP A 94 2.31 -2.45 -16.76
C ASP A 94 3.23 -1.20 -16.68
N SER A 95 2.67 -0.02 -16.90
CA SER A 95 3.29 1.29 -16.81
C SER A 95 3.66 1.75 -15.39
N ILE A 96 3.08 1.16 -14.34
CA ILE A 96 3.34 1.57 -12.95
C ILE A 96 4.24 0.54 -12.27
N ASP A 97 5.50 0.90 -12.09
CA ASP A 97 6.43 0.15 -11.24
C ASP A 97 6.14 0.48 -9.75
N VAL A 98 5.32 -0.37 -9.14
CA VAL A 98 4.87 -0.21 -7.75
C VAL A 98 6.04 -0.33 -6.77
N ASP A 99 7.00 -1.21 -7.05
CA ASP A 99 8.16 -1.41 -6.18
C ASP A 99 9.09 -0.20 -6.22
N GLN A 100 9.31 0.36 -7.42
CA GLN A 100 10.05 1.61 -7.56
C GLN A 100 9.36 2.75 -6.81
N LEU A 101 8.04 2.90 -6.92
CA LEU A 101 7.31 3.97 -6.22
C LEU A 101 7.37 3.81 -4.70
N ILE A 102 7.34 2.57 -4.19
CA ILE A 102 7.51 2.30 -2.77
C ILE A 102 8.91 2.75 -2.31
N SER A 103 9.97 2.36 -3.03
CA SER A 103 11.35 2.80 -2.71
C SER A 103 11.48 4.32 -2.70
N GLN A 104 10.91 4.97 -3.72
CA GLN A 104 10.92 6.43 -3.82
C GLN A 104 10.20 7.10 -2.65
N GLY A 105 9.02 6.59 -2.27
CA GLY A 105 8.25 7.14 -1.16
C GLY A 105 8.94 6.93 0.20
N THR A 106 9.61 5.80 0.41
CA THR A 106 10.35 5.54 1.66
C THR A 106 11.58 6.43 1.77
N GLU A 107 12.35 6.61 0.69
CA GLU A 107 13.47 7.56 0.61
C GLU A 107 13.03 9.00 0.93
N LEU A 108 11.86 9.41 0.43
CA LEU A 108 11.27 10.71 0.76
C LEU A 108 10.95 10.84 2.26
N LEU A 109 10.36 9.83 2.88
CA LEU A 109 10.08 9.87 4.32
C LEU A 109 11.36 9.85 5.17
N GLN A 110 12.35 9.07 4.75
CA GLN A 110 13.64 8.99 5.44
C GLN A 110 14.33 10.35 5.45
N SER A 111 14.48 10.99 4.28
CA SER A 111 15.12 12.29 4.16
C SER A 111 14.41 13.39 4.99
N VAL A 112 13.08 13.40 5.00
CA VAL A 112 12.31 14.33 5.86
C VAL A 112 12.50 14.04 7.36
N GLY A 113 12.59 12.77 7.73
CA GLY A 113 12.79 12.34 9.11
C GLY A 113 14.15 12.78 9.65
N GLU A 114 15.20 12.67 8.83
CA GLU A 114 16.56 13.06 9.18
C GLU A 114 16.73 14.59 9.25
N GLN A 115 16.05 15.34 8.38
CA GLN A 115 16.32 16.77 8.17
C GLN A 115 15.32 17.70 8.86
N CYS A 116 14.07 17.28 9.07
CA CYS A 116 12.98 18.21 9.38
C CYS A 116 12.18 17.83 10.62
N HIS A 117 11.67 16.59 10.71
CA HIS A 117 10.69 16.27 11.76
C HIS A 117 10.60 14.77 12.11
N PRO A 118 10.64 14.38 13.40
CA PRO A 118 10.67 12.98 13.84
C PRO A 118 9.41 12.17 13.48
N LEU A 119 8.30 12.86 13.18
CA LEU A 119 7.06 12.20 12.71
C LEU A 119 7.26 11.45 11.39
N ALA A 120 8.10 11.94 10.47
CA ALA A 120 8.36 11.24 9.21
C ALA A 120 9.10 9.91 9.46
N SER A 121 10.04 9.89 10.40
CA SER A 121 10.69 8.65 10.85
C SER A 121 9.71 7.69 11.52
N ARG A 122 8.71 8.20 12.24
CA ARG A 122 7.63 7.37 12.82
C ARG A 122 6.78 6.74 11.71
N TYR A 123 6.41 7.50 10.68
CA TYR A 123 5.69 6.96 9.52
C TYR A 123 6.49 5.88 8.79
N LEU A 124 7.80 6.09 8.59
CA LEU A 124 8.67 5.10 7.95
C LEU A 124 8.70 3.78 8.73
N ARG A 125 8.94 3.83 10.05
CA ARG A 125 8.93 2.62 10.90
C ARG A 125 7.61 1.87 10.85
N TRP A 126 6.49 2.60 10.80
CA TRP A 126 5.17 1.98 10.68
C TRP A 126 4.96 1.33 9.32
N PHE A 127 5.39 1.99 8.26
CA PHE A 127 5.35 1.42 6.92
C PHE A 127 6.17 0.13 6.84
N GLU A 128 7.43 0.14 7.31
CA GLU A 128 8.30 -1.05 7.32
C GLU A 128 7.74 -2.20 8.17
N LYS A 129 7.07 -1.88 9.29
CA LYS A 129 6.40 -2.89 10.11
C LYS A 129 5.23 -3.52 9.34
N LEU A 130 4.44 -2.69 8.66
CA LEU A 130 3.29 -3.13 7.88
C LEU A 130 3.73 -3.99 6.69
N GLU A 131 4.72 -3.53 5.93
CA GLU A 131 5.27 -4.25 4.78
C GLU A 131 5.81 -5.62 5.19
N ARG A 132 6.62 -5.70 6.26
CA ARG A 132 7.12 -6.99 6.77
C ARG A 132 6.01 -7.95 7.15
N LYS A 133 4.95 -7.45 7.79
CA LYS A 133 3.81 -8.29 8.18
C LYS A 133 3.05 -8.82 6.97
N LEU A 134 2.82 -7.98 5.97
CA LEU A 134 2.10 -8.38 4.75
C LEU A 134 2.93 -9.28 3.84
N LEU A 135 4.26 -9.14 3.86
CA LEU A 135 5.17 -10.00 3.09
C LEU A 135 5.58 -11.29 3.81
N ALA A 136 5.41 -11.38 5.13
CA ALA A 136 5.80 -12.56 5.92
C ALA A 136 5.12 -13.87 5.45
N PRO A 137 3.81 -13.90 5.12
CA PRO A 137 3.16 -15.10 4.60
C PRO A 137 3.77 -15.58 3.28
N TYR A 138 4.16 -14.64 2.40
CA TYR A 138 4.75 -14.95 1.10
C TYR A 138 6.20 -15.47 1.20
N LEU A 139 6.97 -15.01 2.20
CA LEU A 139 8.33 -15.50 2.47
C LEU A 139 8.35 -16.87 3.17
N GLY A 140 7.32 -17.20 3.95
CA GLY A 140 7.17 -18.51 4.60
C GLY A 140 6.91 -19.66 3.63
N GLN A 141 6.20 -19.40 2.51
CA GLN A 141 5.92 -20.42 1.49
C GLN A 141 7.14 -20.76 0.62
N ALA A 142 8.02 -19.79 0.33
CA ALA A 142 9.21 -20.01 -0.48
C ALA A 142 10.21 -21.01 0.16
N ASN A 143 10.26 -21.08 1.50
CA ASN A 143 11.15 -22.01 2.20
C ASN A 143 10.64 -23.45 2.29
N ASN A 144 9.34 -23.69 2.05
CA ASN A 144 8.76 -25.05 2.00
C ASN A 144 8.72 -25.64 0.58
N SER A 145 9.12 -24.89 -0.44
CA SER A 145 9.09 -25.33 -1.84
C SER A 145 10.35 -26.09 -2.29
N ASN A 146 11.30 -26.33 -1.38
CA ASN A 146 12.59 -26.97 -1.69
C ASN A 146 12.69 -28.46 -1.30
N SER A 147 11.59 -29.10 -0.93
CA SER A 147 11.50 -30.57 -0.88
C SER A 147 10.44 -31.03 -1.85
N ASP A 148 10.89 -31.73 -2.89
CA ASP A 148 10.15 -32.60 -3.81
C ASP A 148 10.06 -32.08 -5.26
N ILE A 149 11.18 -32.26 -5.98
CA ILE A 149 11.21 -32.31 -7.44
C ILE A 149 10.64 -33.66 -7.86
N ASN A 150 9.38 -33.66 -8.29
CA ASN A 150 8.82 -34.41 -9.44
C ASN A 150 7.29 -34.36 -9.32
N ASP A 151 6.60 -33.55 -10.12
CA ASP A 151 5.85 -34.05 -11.28
C ASP A 151 5.09 -32.91 -11.97
N THR A 152 4.80 -33.15 -13.23
CA THR A 152 4.28 -32.21 -14.22
C THR A 152 2.78 -32.01 -14.04
N SER A 153 2.32 -30.82 -13.62
CA SER A 153 1.02 -30.27 -14.05
C SER A 153 0.91 -28.79 -13.69
N ILE A 154 0.41 -28.02 -14.65
CA ILE A 154 0.03 -26.61 -14.52
C ILE A 154 -1.14 -26.56 -13.52
N ILE A 155 -0.92 -26.02 -12.32
CA ILE A 155 -1.98 -25.78 -11.35
C ILE A 155 -2.09 -24.28 -11.09
N ASP A 156 -3.25 -23.76 -11.45
CA ASP A 156 -3.79 -22.45 -11.15
C ASP A 156 -4.09 -22.39 -9.64
N GLU A 157 -3.09 -22.06 -8.83
CA GLU A 157 -3.25 -21.98 -7.37
C GLU A 157 -3.81 -20.61 -6.97
N ARG A 158 -5.13 -20.57 -6.78
CA ARG A 158 -5.79 -19.57 -5.94
C ARG A 158 -5.35 -19.81 -4.48
N PRO A 159 -5.04 -18.78 -3.68
CA PRO A 159 -4.52 -18.97 -2.33
C PRO A 159 -5.48 -19.78 -1.46
N THR A 160 -4.95 -20.74 -0.71
CA THR A 160 -5.68 -21.56 0.25
C THR A 160 -6.30 -20.71 1.38
N SER A 161 -7.42 -21.20 1.93
CA SER A 161 -8.24 -20.54 2.97
C SER A 161 -7.45 -20.03 4.18
N ASP A 162 -6.34 -20.68 4.53
CA ASP A 162 -5.52 -20.29 5.69
C ASP A 162 -4.62 -19.08 5.40
N ALA A 163 -4.12 -18.93 4.17
CA ALA A 163 -3.37 -17.74 3.74
C ALA A 163 -4.28 -16.49 3.64
N LEU A 164 -5.56 -16.70 3.30
CA LEU A 164 -6.58 -15.65 3.30
C LEU A 164 -6.95 -15.19 4.71
N MET A 165 -6.92 -16.08 5.71
CA MET A 165 -7.18 -15.76 7.11
C MET A 165 -6.04 -14.96 7.77
N GLU A 166 -4.77 -15.27 7.48
CA GLU A 166 -3.63 -14.45 7.95
C GLU A 166 -3.49 -13.12 7.18
N SER A 167 -3.81 -13.12 5.89
CA SER A 167 -3.95 -11.89 5.08
C SER A 167 -5.03 -10.98 5.65
N SER A 168 -6.17 -11.54 6.11
CA SER A 168 -7.25 -10.81 6.78
C SER A 168 -6.79 -10.06 8.04
N GLU A 169 -5.91 -10.64 8.88
CA GLU A 169 -5.35 -9.93 10.04
C GLU A 169 -4.42 -8.78 9.63
N GLY A 170 -3.55 -8.98 8.63
CA GLY A 170 -2.71 -7.92 8.08
C GLY A 170 -3.55 -6.78 7.48
N LEU A 171 -4.65 -7.14 6.82
CA LEU A 171 -5.60 -6.23 6.20
C LEU A 171 -6.48 -5.48 7.22
N LEU A 172 -6.83 -6.09 8.35
CA LEU A 172 -7.46 -5.45 9.51
C LEU A 172 -6.51 -4.44 10.19
N GLU A 173 -5.20 -4.68 10.18
CA GLU A 173 -4.21 -3.70 10.63
C GLU A 173 -4.02 -2.56 9.64
N ILE A 174 -4.07 -2.84 8.32
CA ILE A 174 -4.18 -1.79 7.30
C ILE A 174 -5.43 -0.94 7.60
N GLU A 175 -6.58 -1.57 7.83
CA GLU A 175 -7.82 -0.90 8.21
C GLU A 175 -7.62 -0.04 9.48
N ASN A 176 -7.01 -0.58 10.54
CA ASN A 176 -6.68 0.20 11.73
C ASN A 176 -5.70 1.36 11.47
N LEU A 177 -4.71 1.20 10.59
CA LEU A 177 -3.78 2.27 10.21
C LEU A 177 -4.48 3.40 9.42
N PHE A 178 -5.45 3.05 8.59
CA PHE A 178 -6.17 3.99 7.72
C PHE A 178 -7.39 4.63 8.40
N PHE A 179 -8.03 3.93 9.34
CA PHE A 179 -9.28 4.34 9.98
C PHE A 179 -9.13 4.74 11.45
N ASN A 180 -8.09 4.29 12.16
CA ASN A 180 -7.91 4.59 13.58
C ASN A 180 -6.66 5.45 13.79
N PRO A 181 -6.81 6.79 13.94
CA PRO A 181 -5.69 7.69 14.06
C PRO A 181 -5.12 7.66 15.48
N GLY A 182 -4.66 6.51 15.96
CA GLY A 182 -3.89 6.40 17.21
C GLY A 182 -2.60 7.23 17.21
N TRP A 183 -2.22 7.79 16.06
CA TRP A 183 -1.15 8.78 15.90
C TRP A 183 -1.48 10.16 16.47
N ALA A 184 -2.74 10.45 16.79
CA ALA A 184 -3.17 11.67 17.46
C ALA A 184 -3.14 11.57 19.00
N ASP A 185 -2.85 10.39 19.56
CA ASP A 185 -2.72 10.20 21.00
C ASP A 185 -1.26 10.41 21.43
N PRO A 186 -0.95 11.51 22.15
CA PRO A 186 0.41 11.82 22.59
C PRO A 186 0.91 10.92 23.74
N THR A 187 0.11 9.95 24.21
CA THR A 187 0.44 9.16 25.41
C THR A 187 1.20 7.85 25.14
N GLN A 188 1.41 7.47 23.88
CA GLN A 188 2.20 6.29 23.53
C GLN A 188 3.66 6.68 23.22
N ASN A 189 4.49 6.74 24.27
CA ASN A 189 5.96 6.73 24.23
C ASN A 189 6.48 5.43 24.85
#